data_AF-A0A433J163-F1
#
_entry.id   AF-A0A433J163-F1
#
_cell.length_a   1.000
_cell.length_b   1.000
_cell.length_c   1.000
_cell.angle_alpha   90.00
_cell.angle_beta   90.00
_cell.angle_gamma   90.00
#
_symmetry.space_group_name_H-M   'P 1'
#
loop_
_entity.id
_entity.type
_entity.pdbx_description
1 polymer ?
#
loop_
_entity_poly.entity_id
_entity_poly.type
_entity_poly.pdbx_seq_one_letter_code
_entity_poly.pdbx_strand_id
1 'polypeptide(L)' 'MAQARTLAGWIALLAEDRGLDEHAVAAATKLDIEDVRAILGGVVLTTPLPVLDRALRRLEGRPH' A
#
# COMPACT_ATOMS: atom_id res chain seq x y z
N MET A 1 -1.52 -8.82 -13.49
CA MET A 1 -2.37 -8.79 -12.28
C MET A 1 -1.71 -9.41 -11.05
N ALA A 2 -0.98 -10.53 -11.15
CA ALA A 2 -0.34 -11.16 -9.99
C ALA A 2 0.63 -10.23 -9.21
N GLN A 3 1.50 -9.49 -9.90
CA GLN A 3 2.45 -8.57 -9.24
C GLN A 3 1.78 -7.45 -8.43
N ALA A 4 0.69 -6.86 -8.94
CA ALA A 4 -0.02 -5.78 -8.25
C ALA A 4 -0.63 -6.30 -6.94
N ARG A 5 -1.19 -7.51 -6.99
CA ARG A 5 -1.70 -8.20 -5.81
C ARG A 5 -0.61 -8.52 -4.79
N THR A 6 0.57 -8.94 -5.25
CA THR A 6 1.72 -9.15 -4.36
C THR A 6 2.14 -7.85 -3.67
N LEU A 7 2.26 -6.74 -4.40
CA LEU A 7 2.65 -5.45 -3.83
C LEU A 7 1.59 -4.91 -2.84
N ALA A 8 0.31 -5.00 -3.18
CA ALA A 8 -0.78 -4.65 -2.28
C ALA A 8 -0.74 -5.50 -1.01
N GLY A 9 -0.47 -6.80 -1.13
CA GLY A 9 -0.30 -7.70 0.01
C GLY A 9 0.87 -7.30 0.92
N TRP A 10 2.01 -6.91 0.34
CA TRP A 10 3.15 -6.42 1.13
C TRP A 10 2.84 -5.12 1.86
N ILE A 11 2.13 -4.18 1.21
CA ILE A 11 1.70 -2.93 1.85
C ILE A 11 0.78 -3.23 3.04
N ALA A 12 -0.20 -4.13 2.87
CA ALA A 12 -1.11 -4.52 3.93
C ALA A 12 -0.38 -5.19 5.10
N LEU A 13 0.55 -6.11 4.81
CA LEU A 13 1.31 -6.81 5.83
C LEU A 13 2.25 -5.88 6.61
N LEU A 14 2.91 -4.93 5.93
CA LEU A 14 3.72 -3.89 6.58
C LEU A 14 2.89 -2.92 7.41
N ALA A 15 1.67 -2.60 6.97
CA ALA A 15 0.76 -1.77 7.74
C ALA A 15 0.34 -2.46 9.03
N GLU A 16 -0.02 -3.74 8.95
CA GLU A 16 -0.39 -4.56 10.11
C GLU A 16 0.77 -4.74 11.08
N ASP A 17 1.97 -5.09 10.59
CA ASP A 17 3.20 -5.25 11.38
C ASP A 17 3.54 -3.98 12.18
N ARG A 18 3.27 -2.80 11.61
CA ARG A 18 3.53 -1.50 12.24
C ARG A 18 2.33 -0.91 12.98
N GLY A 19 1.20 -1.61 13.04
CA GLY A 19 -0.03 -1.13 13.68
C GLY A 19 -0.58 0.16 13.06
N LEU A 20 -0.37 0.36 11.75
CA LEU A 20 -0.83 1.56 11.04
C LEU A 20 -2.31 1.43 10.68
N ASP A 21 -3.09 2.47 10.97
CA ASP A 21 -4.45 2.59 10.47
C ASP A 21 -4.47 3.07 9.00
N GLU A 22 -5.65 3.03 8.37
CA GLU A 22 -5.84 3.46 6.98
C GLU A 22 -5.38 4.90 6.73
N HIS A 23 -5.52 5.79 7.71
CA HIS A 23 -5.07 7.18 7.62
C HIS A 23 -3.54 7.28 7.64
N ALA A 24 -2.88 6.54 8.51
CA ALA A 24 -1.42 6.51 8.62
C ALA A 24 -0.78 5.86 7.39
N VAL A 25 -1.38 4.80 6.85
CA VAL A 25 -0.94 4.19 5.59
C VAL A 25 -1.10 5.18 4.42
N ALA A 26 -2.24 5.87 4.32
CA ALA A 26 -2.46 6.89 3.29
C ALA A 26 -1.42 8.02 3.39
N ALA A 27 -1.16 8.51 4.61
CA ALA A 27 -0.14 9.53 4.86
C ALA A 27 1.27 9.07 4.47
N ALA A 28 1.66 7.84 4.83
CA ALA A 28 2.98 7.29 4.54
C ALA A 28 3.19 7.00 3.05
N THR A 29 2.17 6.48 2.38
CA THR A 29 2.26 6.04 0.97
C THR A 29 1.91 7.14 -0.04
N LYS A 30 1.18 8.17 0.41
CA LYS A 30 0.45 9.16 -0.41
C LYS A 30 -0.56 8.54 -1.38
N LEU A 31 -1.09 7.38 -1.03
CA LEU A 31 -2.23 6.80 -1.72
C LEU A 31 -3.52 7.50 -1.28
N ASP A 32 -4.53 7.43 -2.14
CA ASP A 32 -5.88 7.83 -1.75
C ASP A 32 -6.40 6.89 -0.64
N ILE A 33 -7.22 7.42 0.26
CA ILE A 33 -7.75 6.62 1.37
C ILE A 33 -8.67 5.49 0.89
N GLU A 34 -9.37 5.66 -0.23
CA GLU A 34 -10.18 4.61 -0.85
C GLU A 34 -9.30 3.49 -1.41
N ASP A 35 -8.17 3.84 -2.05
CA ASP A 35 -7.18 2.87 -2.51
C ASP A 35 -6.56 2.09 -1.34
N VAL A 36 -6.25 2.79 -0.24
CA VAL A 36 -5.72 2.15 0.97
C VAL A 36 -6.75 1.19 1.57
N ARG A 37 -8.00 1.60 1.71
CA ARG A 37 -9.09 0.73 2.19
C ARG A 37 -9.25 -0.50 1.32
N ALA A 38 -9.17 -0.34 0.01
CA ALA A 38 -9.23 -1.46 -0.93
C ALA A 38 -8.04 -2.42 -0.72
N ILE A 39 -6.82 -1.90 -0.61
CA ILE A 39 -5.60 -2.69 -0.37
C ILE A 39 -5.69 -3.45 0.96
N LEU A 40 -6.06 -2.78 2.05
CA LEU A 40 -6.20 -3.39 3.38
C LEU A 40 -7.37 -4.38 3.44
N GLY A 41 -8.43 -4.13 2.67
CA GLY A 41 -9.57 -5.03 2.50
C GLY A 41 -9.31 -6.20 1.54
N GLY A 42 -8.09 -6.32 0.97
CA GLY A 42 -7.72 -7.39 0.04
C GLY A 42 -8.32 -7.25 -1.37
N VAL A 43 -8.96 -6.11 -1.66
CA VAL A 43 -9.50 -5.75 -2.98
C VAL A 43 -8.43 -5.00 -3.74
N VAL A 44 -7.76 -5.69 -4.65
CA VAL A 44 -6.77 -5.04 -5.53
C VAL A 44 -7.53 -4.39 -6.68
N LEU A 45 -7.87 -3.12 -6.50
CA LEU A 45 -8.36 -2.28 -7.59
C LEU A 45 -7.27 -2.15 -8.68
N THR A 46 -7.62 -1.57 -9.82
CA THR A 46 -6.71 -1.30 -10.95
C THR A 46 -5.65 -0.23 -10.63
N THR A 47 -5.14 -0.19 -9.39
CA THR A 47 -4.04 0.67 -8.97
C THR A 47 -2.82 0.31 -9.82
N PRO A 48 -2.21 1.28 -10.53
CA PRO A 48 -1.08 1.00 -11.40
C PRO A 48 0.11 0.44 -10.60
N LEU A 49 0.81 -0.54 -11.17
CA LEU A 49 2.02 -1.14 -10.58
C LEU A 49 3.06 -0.12 -10.09
N PRO A 50 3.38 0.97 -10.83
CA PRO A 50 4.35 1.96 -10.37
C PRO A 50 3.91 2.73 -9.12
N VAL A 51 2.59 2.88 -8.93
CA VAL A 51 2.02 3.57 -7.76
C VAL A 51 2.17 2.67 -6.53
N LEU A 52 1.89 1.37 -6.65
CA LEU A 52 2.07 0.39 -5.58
C LEU A 52 3.55 0.21 -5.20
N ASP A 53 4.45 0.14 -6.19
CA ASP A 53 5.90 0.06 -5.93
C ASP A 53 6.40 1.31 -5.18
N ARG A 54 5.97 2.51 -5.61
CA ARG A 54 6.33 3.75 -4.91
C ARG A 54 5.75 3.83 -3.50
N ALA A 55 4.50 3.39 -3.32
CA ALA A 55 3.84 3.33 -2.03
C ALA A 55 4.59 2.39 -1.07
N LEU A 56 4.91 1.18 -1.53
CA LEU A 56 5.67 0.20 -0.77
C LEU A 56 7.04 0.75 -0.35
N ARG A 57 7.79 1.35 -1.28
CA ARG A 57 9.11 1.95 -0.97
C ARG A 57 9.05 3.06 0.07
N ARG A 58 8.02 3.91 -0.01
CA ARG A 58 7.79 4.96 1.00
C ARG A 58 7.47 4.36 2.36
N LEU A 59 6.65 3.32 2.39
CA LEU A 59 6.31 2.60 3.61
C LEU A 59 7.54 1.91 4.20
N GLU A 60 8.40 1.31 3.38
CA GLU A 60 9.68 0.72 3.81
C GLU A 60 10.66 1.76 4.38
N GLY A 61 10.44 3.07 4.13
CA GLY A 61 11.34 4.13 4.56
C GLY A 61 12.65 4.16 3.78
N ARG A 62 12.69 3.60 2.55
CA ARG A 62 13.88 3.63 1.70
C ARG A 62 13.94 4.96 0.93
N PRO A 63 14.94 5.83 1.20
CA PRO A 63 15.07 7.11 0.51
C PRO A 63 15.77 6.90 -0.84
N HIS A 64 15.13 7.32 -1.93
CA HIS A 64 15.78 7.70 -3.19
C HIS A 64 15.25 9.07 -3.59
#